data_AF-A0A7Z9WJ53-F1
#
_entry.id   AF-A0A7Z9WJ53-F1
#
_cell.length_a   1.000
_cell.length_b   1.000
_cell.length_c   1.000
_cell.angle_alpha   90.00
_cell.angle_beta   90.00
_cell.angle_gamma   90.00
#
_symmetry.space_group_name_H-M   'P 1'
#
loop_
_entity.id
_entity.type
_entity.pdbx_description
1 polymer ?
#
loop_
_entity_poly.entity_id
_entity_poly.type
_entity_poly.pdbx_seq_one_letter_code
_entity_poly.pdbx_strand_id
1 'polypeptide(L)'
;MKKETKEMEEKEEAQMACPVCMLFNLGSQIFGRESEFFRHMTNARIEFLQAIKSLIDRRIQSLEKAKEKGRKKKFSKISVEE
;
A
#
# COMPACT_ATOMS: atom_id res chain seq x y z
N MET A 1 21.51 -34.35 -8.01
CA MET A 1 21.72 -33.64 -9.29
C MET A 1 20.43 -33.33 -10.06
N LYS A 2 19.59 -34.28 -10.51
CA LYS A 2 18.36 -33.94 -11.29
C LYS A 2 17.26 -33.18 -10.52
N LYS A 3 17.22 -33.27 -9.18
CA LYS A 3 16.23 -32.56 -8.34
C LYS A 3 16.58 -31.10 -8.11
N GLU A 4 17.86 -30.79 -7.95
CA GLU A 4 18.34 -29.43 -7.67
C GLU A 4 18.19 -28.51 -8.88
N THR A 5 18.30 -29.05 -10.10
CA THR A 5 18.11 -28.29 -11.35
C THR A 5 16.65 -27.87 -11.55
N LYS A 6 15.70 -28.74 -11.16
CA LYS A 6 14.26 -28.47 -11.32
C LYS A 6 13.73 -27.42 -10.35
N GLU A 7 14.24 -27.41 -9.11
CA GLU A 7 13.86 -26.40 -8.11
C GLU A 7 14.41 -25.00 -8.44
N MET A 8 15.52 -24.89 -9.17
CA MET A 8 16.05 -23.60 -9.65
C MET A 8 15.21 -23.03 -10.80
N GLU A 9 14.80 -23.87 -11.76
CA GLU A 9 13.93 -23.48 -12.88
C GLU A 9 12.54 -23.02 -12.40
N GLU A 10 11.91 -23.74 -11.46
CA GLU A 10 10.60 -23.34 -10.89
C GLU A 10 10.69 -22.03 -10.08
N LYS A 11 11.84 -21.74 -9.46
CA LYS A 11 12.10 -20.48 -8.76
C LYS A 11 12.31 -19.31 -9.71
N GLU A 12 12.93 -19.53 -10.87
CA GLU A 12 13.10 -18.51 -11.91
C GLU A 12 11.76 -18.17 -12.58
N GLU A 13 10.94 -19.17 -12.90
CA GLU A 13 9.62 -18.97 -13.48
C GLU A 13 8.66 -18.22 -12.55
N ALA A 14 8.69 -18.51 -11.25
CA ALA A 14 7.89 -17.80 -10.25
C ALA A 14 8.33 -16.33 -10.03
N GLN A 15 9.59 -15.99 -10.34
CA GLN A 15 10.11 -14.63 -10.22
C GLN A 15 9.70 -13.71 -11.40
N MET A 16 9.11 -14.26 -12.46
CA MET A 16 8.81 -13.53 -13.71
C MET A 16 7.39 -12.98 -13.84
N ALA A 17 6.51 -13.12 -12.84
CA ALA A 17 5.11 -12.71 -13.01
C ALA A 17 4.84 -11.19 -12.81
N CYS A 18 5.70 -10.47 -12.08
CA CYS A 18 5.49 -9.05 -11.78
C CYS A 18 6.50 -8.17 -12.56
N PRO A 19 6.06 -7.39 -13.56
CA PRO A 19 6.94 -6.51 -14.34
C PRO A 19 7.73 -5.52 -13.47
N VAL A 20 7.14 -5.11 -12.33
CA VAL A 20 7.81 -4.24 -11.37
C VAL A 20 8.93 -4.98 -10.64
N CYS A 21 8.70 -6.21 -10.17
CA CYS A 21 9.75 -7.02 -9.54
C CYS A 21 10.92 -7.29 -10.49
N MET A 22 10.63 -7.54 -11.78
CA MET A 22 11.65 -7.69 -12.81
C MET A 22 12.52 -6.43 -12.94
N LEU A 23 11.90 -5.25 -12.98
CA LEU A 23 12.62 -3.96 -13.03
C LEU A 23 13.51 -3.75 -11.80
N PHE A 24 13.02 -4.08 -10.59
CA PHE A 24 13.80 -3.98 -9.36
C PHE A 24 14.98 -4.98 -9.33
N ASN A 25 14.75 -6.22 -9.77
CA ASN A 25 15.82 -7.23 -9.87
C ASN A 25 16.91 -6.77 -10.87
N LEU A 26 16.51 -6.31 -12.05
CA LEU A 26 17.43 -5.80 -13.07
C LEU A 26 18.22 -4.60 -12.53
N GLY A 27 17.54 -3.64 -11.89
CA GLY A 27 18.21 -2.52 -11.23
C GLY A 27 19.21 -2.97 -10.17
N SER A 28 18.88 -4.01 -9.40
CA SER A 28 19.73 -4.52 -8.31
C SER A 28 21.01 -5.17 -8.81
N GLN A 29 20.95 -5.81 -9.98
CA GLN A 29 22.08 -6.43 -10.64
C GLN A 29 22.98 -5.40 -11.35
N ILE A 30 22.38 -4.37 -11.98
CA ILE A 30 23.13 -3.39 -12.77
C ILE A 30 23.79 -2.33 -11.90
N PHE A 31 23.05 -1.76 -10.94
CA PHE A 31 23.50 -0.58 -10.21
C PHE A 31 24.10 -0.90 -8.83
N GLY A 32 23.95 -2.13 -8.34
CA GLY A 32 24.36 -2.50 -6.98
C GLY A 32 23.49 -1.86 -5.89
N ARG A 33 23.47 -2.48 -4.70
CA ARG A 33 22.55 -2.11 -3.60
C ARG A 33 22.81 -0.73 -2.99
N GLU A 34 24.02 -0.19 -3.14
CA GLU A 34 24.44 1.09 -2.56
C GLU A 34 24.36 2.27 -3.55
N SER A 35 23.80 2.05 -4.75
CA SER A 35 23.70 3.13 -5.72
C SER A 35 22.65 4.17 -5.36
N GLU A 36 22.90 5.39 -5.84
CA GLU A 36 21.96 6.51 -5.82
C GLU A 36 20.59 6.16 -6.38
N PHE A 37 20.51 5.27 -7.38
CA PHE A 37 19.26 4.74 -7.89
C PHE A 37 18.41 4.08 -6.79
N PHE A 38 19.00 3.18 -5.98
CA PHE A 38 18.28 2.51 -4.90
C PHE A 38 17.88 3.46 -3.78
N ARG A 39 18.72 4.46 -3.50
CA ARG A 39 18.37 5.53 -2.55
C ARG A 39 17.12 6.27 -3.00
N HIS A 40 17.06 6.69 -4.26
CA HIS A 40 15.89 7.38 -4.82
C HIS A 40 14.66 6.48 -4.85
N MET A 41 14.80 5.21 -5.26
CA MET A 41 13.68 4.25 -5.28
C MET A 41 13.15 3.95 -3.87
N THR A 42 14.03 3.89 -2.86
CA THR A 42 13.63 3.72 -1.46
C THR A 42 12.82 4.92 -0.98
N ASN A 43 13.29 6.14 -1.25
CA ASN A 43 12.55 7.35 -0.93
C ASN A 43 11.20 7.40 -1.65
N ALA A 44 11.15 7.07 -2.93
CA ALA A 44 9.89 7.00 -3.69
C ALA A 44 8.89 6.00 -3.08
N ARG A 45 9.39 4.85 -2.61
CA ARG A 45 8.55 3.86 -1.90
C ARG A 45 7.98 4.41 -0.60
N ILE A 46 8.78 5.15 0.17
CA ILE A 46 8.34 5.81 1.41
C ILE A 46 7.23 6.81 1.08
N GLU A 47 7.44 7.70 0.11
CA GLU A 47 6.45 8.71 -0.31
C GLU A 47 5.14 8.07 -0.80
N PHE A 48 5.24 7.01 -1.60
CA PHE A 48 4.06 6.28 -2.07
C PHE A 48 3.24 5.69 -0.91
N LEU A 49 3.91 5.11 0.10
CA LEU A 49 3.23 4.59 1.29
C LEU A 49 2.63 5.71 2.15
N GLN A 50 3.30 6.85 2.27
CA GLN A 50 2.74 8.03 2.94
C GLN A 50 1.50 8.55 2.21
N ALA A 51 1.50 8.54 0.87
CA ALA A 51 0.33 8.90 0.07
C ALA A 51 -0.85 7.95 0.34
N ILE A 52 -0.63 6.64 0.36
CA ILE A 52 -1.67 5.66 0.74
C ILE A 52 -2.17 5.90 2.16
N LYS A 53 -1.27 6.13 3.12
CA LYS A 53 -1.63 6.45 4.51
C LYS A 53 -2.57 7.67 4.56
N SER A 54 -2.29 8.73 3.80
CA SER A 54 -3.12 9.93 3.76
C SER A 54 -4.57 9.65 3.29
N LEU A 55 -4.75 8.71 2.35
CA LEU A 55 -6.06 8.31 1.87
C LEU A 55 -6.85 7.53 2.93
N ILE A 56 -6.17 6.63 3.63
CA ILE A 56 -6.74 5.85 4.73
C ILE A 56 -7.14 6.78 5.88
N ASP A 57 -6.25 7.69 6.30
CA ASP A 57 -6.51 8.66 7.35
C ASP A 57 -7.73 9.54 7.01
N ARG A 58 -7.81 10.02 5.77
CA ARG A 58 -8.98 10.77 5.27
C ARG A 58 -10.27 9.96 5.36
N ARG A 59 -10.23 8.67 5.00
CA ARG A 59 -11.39 7.78 5.07
C ARG A 59 -11.84 7.55 6.52
N ILE A 60 -10.90 7.32 7.43
CA ILE A 60 -11.16 7.17 8.87
C ILE A 60 -11.85 8.42 9.42
N GLN A 61 -11.28 9.60 9.19
CA GLN A 61 -11.86 10.88 9.64
C GLN A 61 -13.28 11.08 9.11
N SER A 62 -13.55 10.70 7.86
CA SER A 62 -14.90 10.78 7.29
C SER A 62 -15.90 9.87 8.02
N LEU A 63 -15.48 8.67 8.41
CA LEU A 63 -16.33 7.71 9.13
C LEU A 63 -16.57 8.16 10.58
N GLU A 64 -15.54 8.70 11.24
CA GLU A 64 -15.65 9.25 12.60
C GLU A 64 -16.63 10.43 12.65
N LYS A 65 -16.52 11.38 11.71
CA LYS A 65 -17.47 12.50 11.59
C LYS A 65 -18.91 12.02 11.34
N ALA A 66 -19.09 10.96 10.55
CA ALA A 66 -20.41 10.39 10.31
C ALA A 66 -21.01 9.79 11.60
N LYS A 67 -20.19 9.08 12.39
CA LYS A 67 -20.57 8.54 13.69
C LYS A 67 -20.97 9.65 14.68
N GLU A 68 -20.24 10.75 14.72
CA GLU A 68 -20.58 11.90 15.57
C GLU A 68 -21.88 12.60 15.16
N LYS A 69 -22.11 12.80 13.86
CA LYS A 69 -23.37 13.37 13.35
C LYS A 69 -24.58 12.49 13.69
N GLY A 70 -24.43 11.16 13.64
CA GLY A 70 -25.47 10.22 14.07
C GLY A 70 -25.82 10.36 15.56
N ARG A 71 -24.83 10.69 16.41
CA ARG A 71 -25.01 10.87 17.86
C ARG A 71 -25.64 12.23 18.23
N LYS A 72 -25.55 13.24 17.36
CA LYS A 72 -26.10 14.60 17.59
C LYS A 72 -27.56 14.78 17.15
N LYS A 73 -28.18 13.83 16.45
CA LYS A 73 -29.63 13.83 16.22
C LYS A 73 -30.35 13.46 17.52
N LYS A 74 -30.35 14.36 18.50
CA LYS A 74 -31.28 14.28 19.64
C LYS A 74 -32.67 14.56 19.09
N PHE A 75 -33.56 13.59 19.31
CA PHE A 75 -34.99 13.63 19.02
C PHE A 75 -35.58 14.95 19.58
N SER A 76 -35.95 15.88 18.70
CA SER A 76 -36.70 17.07 19.11
C SER A 76 -38.12 16.61 19.46
N LYS A 77 -38.46 16.63 20.75
CA LYS A 77 -39.80 16.34 21.25
C LYS A 77 -40.74 17.40 20.65
N ILE A 78 -41.60 16.99 19.72
CA ILE A 78 -42.64 17.83 19.16
C ILE A 78 -43.70 18.00 20.26
N SER A 79 -43.89 19.23 20.75
CA SER A 79 -45.03 19.59 21.61
C SER A 79 -46.20 19.97 20.70
N VAL A 80 -47.30 19.23 20.81
CA VAL A 80 -48.59 19.61 20.23
C VAL A 80 -49.31 20.41 21.31
N GLU A 81 -49.64 21.67 21.03
CA GLU A 81 -50.54 22.47 21.86
C GLU A 81 -51.99 22.18 21.43
N GLU A 82 -52.86 21.98 22.43
CA GLU A 82 -54.29 21.62 22.29
C GLU A 82 -55.15 22.76 21.73
#